data_AF-A0A645D9M2-F1
#
_entry.id   AF-A0A645D9M2-F1
#
_cell.length_a   1.000
_cell.length_b   1.000
_cell.length_c   1.000
_cell.angle_alpha   90.00
_cell.angle_beta   90.00
_cell.angle_gamma   90.00
#
_symmetry.space_group_name_H-M   'P 1'
#
loop_
_entity.id
_entity.type
_entity.pdbx_description
1 polymer ?
#
loop_
_entity_poly.entity_id
_entity_poly.type
_entity_poly.pdbx_seq_one_letter_code
_entity_poly.pdbx_strand_id
1 'polypeptide(L)'
;MLDLHHYPQPEMFLYDGQRATVLGEYGGIGWANKEHLWEPDRNWGYVQFNSSNEVTNEYIKYAEQLKQMIHQGFSAAVYTQTTDVEVEVNGLMTYDRAVVKIDESRVRKVNQEICNILND
;
A
#
# COMPACT_ATOMS: atom_id res chain seq x y z
N MET A 1 5.02 19.69 -8.42
CA MET A 1 4.55 18.34 -8.05
C MET A 1 3.04 18.38 -8.01
N LEU A 2 2.38 17.37 -8.59
CA LEU A 2 0.96 17.06 -8.43
C LEU A 2 0.88 15.85 -7.51
N ASP A 3 0.17 15.97 -6.39
CA ASP A 3 0.02 14.90 -5.40
C ASP A 3 -1.44 14.43 -5.39
N LEU A 4 -1.67 13.17 -5.74
CA LEU A 4 -2.98 12.53 -5.79
C LEU A 4 -3.08 11.48 -4.70
N HIS A 5 -4.24 11.37 -4.07
CA HIS A 5 -4.50 10.34 -3.07
C HIS A 5 -5.71 9.54 -3.55
N HIS A 6 -5.59 8.21 -3.57
CA HIS A 6 -6.68 7.36 -3.99
C HIS A 6 -6.67 6.03 -3.24
N TYR A 7 -7.87 5.64 -2.79
CA TYR A 7 -8.05 4.50 -1.92
C TYR A 7 -9.14 3.56 -2.45
N PRO A 8 -8.97 2.23 -2.33
CA PRO A 8 -7.77 1.54 -1.84
C PRO A 8 -6.72 1.30 -2.95
N GLN A 9 -7.16 1.02 -4.17
CA GLN A 9 -6.27 0.75 -5.29
C GLN A 9 -5.58 2.03 -5.78
N PRO A 10 -4.38 1.92 -6.39
CA PRO A 10 -3.80 3.06 -7.08
C PRO A 10 -4.67 3.49 -8.26
N GLU A 11 -4.77 4.79 -8.48
CA GLU A 11 -5.46 5.36 -9.64
C GLU A 11 -4.87 6.72 -10.01
N MET A 12 -4.66 6.96 -11.30
CA MET A 12 -4.23 8.24 -11.83
C MET A 12 -5.40 8.88 -12.61
N PHE A 13 -6.09 9.82 -11.97
CA PHE A 13 -7.24 10.52 -12.57
C PHE A 13 -6.90 11.93 -13.05
N LEU A 14 -5.69 12.42 -12.77
CA LEU A 14 -5.16 13.71 -13.23
C LEU A 14 -3.69 13.54 -13.63
N TYR A 15 -3.27 14.26 -14.66
CA TYR A 15 -1.89 14.25 -15.14
C TYR A 15 -1.41 15.67 -15.44
N ASP A 16 -0.17 15.95 -15.04
CA ASP A 16 0.53 17.19 -15.37
C ASP A 16 1.88 16.88 -16.02
N GLY A 17 2.02 17.15 -17.32
CA GLY A 17 3.25 16.88 -18.06
C GLY A 17 4.42 17.83 -17.76
N GLN A 18 4.23 18.87 -16.96
CA GLN A 18 5.28 19.83 -16.57
C GLN A 18 5.80 19.60 -15.15
N ARG A 19 5.14 18.76 -14.35
CA ARG A 19 5.46 18.54 -12.93
C ARG A 19 5.44 17.05 -12.62
N ALA A 20 6.30 16.59 -11.72
CA ALA A 20 6.23 15.22 -11.20
C ALA A 20 4.81 14.93 -10.66
N THR A 21 4.21 13.83 -11.11
CA THR A 21 2.88 13.36 -10.69
C THR A 21 3.07 12.16 -9.76
N VAL A 22 2.56 12.27 -8.53
CA VAL A 22 2.80 11.34 -7.42
C VAL A 22 1.46 10.86 -6.87
N LEU A 23 1.38 9.59 -6.49
CA LEU A 23 0.28 9.05 -5.68
C LEU A 23 0.78 9.05 -4.24
N GLY A 24 0.57 10.16 -3.55
CA GLY A 24 1.12 10.40 -2.22
C GLY A 24 0.51 9.48 -1.17
N GLU A 25 -0.67 8.94 -1.42
CA GLU A 25 -1.26 7.91 -0.59
C GLU A 25 -2.13 6.95 -1.42
N TYR A 26 -1.93 5.65 -1.19
CA TYR A 26 -2.82 4.58 -1.63
C TYR A 26 -2.71 3.39 -0.68
N GLY A 27 -3.58 2.40 -0.85
CA GLY A 27 -3.56 1.17 -0.07
C GLY A 27 -4.73 1.10 0.90
N GLY A 28 -4.44 1.03 2.20
CA GLY A 28 -5.51 0.81 3.17
C GLY A 28 -5.98 -0.64 3.27
N ILE A 29 -5.06 -1.59 3.05
CA ILE A 29 -5.31 -3.03 3.14
C ILE A 29 -5.39 -3.44 4.61
N GLY A 30 -6.61 -3.61 5.12
CA GLY A 30 -6.92 -3.94 6.49
C GLY A 30 -6.79 -5.42 6.83
N TRP A 31 -6.16 -5.71 7.97
CA TRP A 31 -6.25 -7.02 8.63
C TRP A 31 -6.19 -6.81 10.16
N ALA A 32 -7.31 -7.07 10.83
CA ALA A 32 -7.42 -6.99 12.28
C ALA A 32 -6.78 -8.23 12.94
N ASN A 33 -5.48 -8.18 13.22
CA ASN A 33 -4.80 -9.23 13.98
C ASN A 33 -5.21 -9.15 15.46
N LYS A 34 -6.13 -10.04 15.87
CA LYS A 34 -6.81 -10.02 17.18
C LYS A 34 -5.87 -9.99 18.39
N GLU A 35 -4.65 -10.50 18.27
CA GLU A 35 -3.68 -10.53 19.37
C GLU A 35 -2.93 -9.20 19.55
N HIS A 36 -3.00 -8.31 18.56
CA HIS A 36 -2.18 -7.09 18.49
C HIS A 36 -3.01 -5.83 18.14
N LEU A 37 -4.29 -5.82 18.53
CA LEU A 37 -5.18 -4.66 18.36
C LEU A 37 -5.02 -3.64 19.49
N TRP A 38 -5.20 -2.36 19.17
CA TRP A 38 -5.41 -1.33 20.18
C TRP A 38 -6.79 -1.44 20.83
N GLU A 39 -7.83 -1.57 20.00
CA GLU A 39 -9.22 -1.69 20.42
C GLU A 39 -9.86 -2.94 19.77
N PRO A 40 -10.17 -4.00 20.55
CA PRO A 40 -10.71 -5.25 20.00
C PRO A 40 -12.03 -5.10 19.25
N ASP A 41 -12.91 -4.18 19.68
CA ASP A 41 -14.29 -4.11 19.21
C ASP A 41 -14.52 -3.04 18.12
N ARG A 42 -13.51 -2.25 17.76
CA ARG A 42 -13.62 -1.17 16.77
C ARG A 42 -12.39 -1.14 15.87
N ASN A 43 -12.51 -1.72 14.67
CA ASN A 43 -11.42 -1.78 13.70
C ASN A 43 -11.94 -1.49 12.28
N TRP A 44 -11.14 -0.79 11.47
CA TRP A 44 -11.48 -0.52 10.08
C TRP A 44 -10.25 -0.49 9.16
N GLY A 45 -10.51 -0.72 7.88
CA GLY A 45 -9.59 -0.62 6.75
C GLY A 45 -10.42 -0.57 5.47
N TYR A 46 -9.85 -0.06 4.38
CA TYR A 46 -10.59 0.16 3.12
C TYR A 46 -10.98 -1.15 2.43
N VAL A 47 -10.14 -2.18 2.59
CA VAL A 47 -10.44 -3.58 2.27
C VAL A 47 -10.04 -4.44 3.47
N GLN A 48 -10.78 -5.50 3.77
CA GLN A 48 -10.54 -6.31 4.97
C GLN A 48 -10.21 -7.76 4.61
N PHE A 49 -9.08 -8.23 5.13
CA PHE A 49 -8.56 -9.58 4.98
C PHE A 49 -8.27 -10.21 6.34
N ASN A 50 -8.00 -11.52 6.35
CA ASN A 50 -7.88 -12.30 7.58
C ASN A 50 -6.50 -12.97 7.73
N SER A 51 -5.58 -12.74 6.79
CA SER A 51 -4.27 -13.40 6.81
C SER A 51 -3.18 -12.58 6.13
N SER A 52 -1.93 -12.86 6.53
CA SER A 52 -0.74 -12.25 5.91
C SER A 52 -0.65 -12.53 4.40
N ASN A 53 -1.03 -13.73 3.96
CA ASN A 53 -1.00 -14.07 2.54
C ASN A 53 -1.99 -13.25 1.72
N GLU A 54 -3.21 -13.05 2.23
CA GLU A 54 -4.23 -12.22 1.55
C GLU A 54 -3.80 -10.75 1.47
N VAL A 55 -3.31 -10.18 2.58
CA VAL A 55 -2.78 -8.80 2.61
C VAL A 55 -1.62 -8.65 1.61
N THR A 56 -0.71 -9.63 1.57
CA THR A 56 0.41 -9.63 0.62
C THR A 56 -0.07 -9.73 -0.83
N ASN A 57 -1.06 -10.57 -1.11
CA ASN A 57 -1.61 -10.72 -2.46
C ASN A 57 -2.24 -9.42 -2.96
N GLU A 58 -2.99 -8.72 -2.10
CA GLU A 58 -3.60 -7.45 -2.48
C GLU A 58 -2.54 -6.34 -2.65
N TYR A 59 -1.49 -6.31 -1.81
CA TYR A 59 -0.37 -5.40 -2.01
C TYR A 59 0.29 -5.61 -3.37
N ILE A 60 0.59 -6.86 -3.73
CA ILE A 60 1.21 -7.20 -5.02
C ILE A 60 0.28 -6.80 -6.17
N LYS A 61 -1.02 -7.05 -6.06
CA LYS A 61 -2.00 -6.62 -7.07
C LYS A 61 -1.98 -5.10 -7.28
N TYR A 62 -1.82 -4.30 -6.23
CA TYR A 62 -1.65 -2.84 -6.37
C TYR A 62 -0.31 -2.49 -6.99
N ALA A 63 0.77 -3.18 -6.60
CA ALA A 63 2.08 -3.00 -7.19
C ALA A 63 2.09 -3.30 -8.71
N GLU A 64 1.41 -4.35 -9.17
CA GLU A 64 1.25 -4.64 -10.61
C GLU A 64 0.48 -3.54 -11.35
N GLN A 65 -0.52 -2.90 -10.72
CA GLN A 65 -1.21 -1.75 -11.31
C GLN A 65 -0.28 -0.54 -11.42
N LEU A 66 0.56 -0.29 -10.41
CA LEU A 66 1.56 0.78 -10.46
C LEU A 66 2.54 0.62 -11.61
N LYS A 67 3.00 -0.61 -11.89
CA LYS A 67 3.88 -0.90 -13.04
C LYS A 67 3.29 -0.38 -14.36
N GLN A 68 1.98 -0.53 -14.56
CA GLN A 68 1.30 -0.01 -15.76
C GLN A 68 1.26 1.52 -15.82
N MET A 69 1.16 2.18 -14.65
CA MET A 69 1.07 3.64 -14.55
C MET A 69 2.42 4.34 -14.74
N ILE A 70 3.53 3.69 -14.40
CA ILE A 70 4.88 4.27 -14.56
C ILE A 70 5.15 4.63 -16.02
N HIS A 71 4.74 3.78 -16.96
CA HIS A 71 4.86 4.06 -18.39
C HIS A 71 3.98 5.23 -18.89
N GLN A 72 3.07 5.74 -18.05
CA GLN A 72 2.17 6.86 -18.36
C GLN A 72 2.65 8.19 -17.77
N GLY A 73 3.86 8.24 -17.21
CA GLY A 73 4.47 9.46 -16.63
C GLY A 73 4.32 9.59 -15.11
N PHE A 74 3.88 8.52 -14.45
CA PHE A 74 3.80 8.47 -13.00
C PHE A 74 5.19 8.41 -12.35
N SER A 75 5.45 9.28 -11.39
CA SER A 75 6.80 9.51 -10.87
C SER A 75 7.09 8.79 -9.54
N ALA A 76 6.10 8.62 -8.65
CA ALA A 76 6.29 7.95 -7.37
C ALA A 76 4.95 7.57 -6.73
N ALA A 77 4.93 6.50 -5.92
CA ALA A 77 3.79 6.07 -5.12
C ALA A 77 4.20 5.85 -3.66
N VAL A 78 3.31 6.15 -2.72
CA VAL A 78 3.52 5.89 -1.29
C VAL A 78 2.35 5.08 -0.74
N TYR A 79 2.64 3.86 -0.28
CA TYR A 79 1.67 3.00 0.37
C TYR A 79 1.42 3.49 1.80
N THR A 80 0.17 3.72 2.15
CA THR A 80 -0.23 3.98 3.54
C THR A 80 -0.71 2.67 4.19
N GLN A 81 -0.24 2.28 5.37
CA GLN A 81 0.72 2.93 6.27
C GLN A 81 1.70 1.90 6.88
N THR A 82 2.72 2.35 7.60
CA THR A 82 3.75 1.46 8.17
C THR A 82 3.22 0.58 9.30
N THR A 83 2.40 1.13 10.20
CA THR A 83 1.88 0.43 11.39
C THR A 83 0.39 0.68 11.52
N ASP A 84 -0.34 -0.25 12.13
CA ASP A 84 -1.72 0.02 12.57
C ASP A 84 -1.72 1.20 13.55
N VAL A 85 -2.75 2.05 13.48
CA VAL A 85 -2.92 3.25 14.32
C VAL A 85 -4.31 3.23 14.94
N GLU A 86 -4.38 3.03 16.25
CA GLU A 86 -5.62 2.94 17.01
C GLU A 86 -6.61 1.94 16.37
N VAL A 87 -7.72 2.43 15.80
CA VAL A 87 -8.76 1.61 15.17
C VAL A 87 -8.49 1.35 13.68
N GLU A 88 -7.46 1.95 13.09
CA GLU A 88 -7.08 1.78 11.69
C GLU A 88 -6.06 0.63 11.54
N VAL A 89 -6.52 -0.49 11.00
CA VAL A 89 -5.78 -1.77 10.99
C VAL A 89 -5.19 -2.12 9.62
N ASN A 90 -4.77 -1.11 8.86
CA ASN A 90 -4.26 -1.23 7.49
C ASN A 90 -2.73 -1.03 7.36
N GLY A 91 -2.02 -1.05 8.49
CA GLY A 91 -0.57 -0.99 8.54
C GLY A 91 0.10 -2.26 8.02
N LEU A 92 1.32 -2.09 7.52
CA LEU A 92 2.22 -3.22 7.19
C LEU A 92 2.70 -3.98 8.43
N MET A 93 2.57 -3.37 9.61
CA MET A 93 2.87 -3.97 10.91
C MET A 93 1.71 -3.75 11.87
N THR A 94 1.61 -4.58 12.89
CA THR A 94 0.63 -4.43 13.97
C THR A 94 0.85 -3.16 14.80
N TYR A 95 -0.15 -2.78 15.60
CA TYR A 95 -0.14 -1.55 16.40
C TYR A 95 1.09 -1.45 17.32
N ASP A 96 1.43 -2.57 17.97
CA ASP A 96 2.58 -2.73 18.84
C ASP A 96 3.91 -2.97 18.12
N ARG A 97 3.90 -3.03 16.77
CA ARG A 97 5.05 -3.34 15.90
C ARG A 97 5.64 -4.73 16.13
N ALA A 98 4.92 -5.63 16.81
CA ALA A 98 5.41 -6.98 17.11
C ALA A 98 5.36 -7.92 15.89
N VAL A 99 4.39 -7.71 14.99
CA VAL A 99 4.17 -8.59 13.83
C VAL A 99 4.16 -7.78 12.55
N VAL A 100 4.98 -8.20 11.59
CA VAL A 100 4.91 -7.75 10.19
C VAL A 100 3.78 -8.52 9.51
N LYS A 101 2.81 -7.80 8.94
CA LYS A 101 1.56 -8.34 8.40
C LYS A 101 1.70 -8.83 6.96
N ILE A 102 2.77 -8.47 6.28
CA ILE A 102 3.08 -8.86 4.89
C ILE A 102 4.24 -9.85 4.83
N ASP A 103 4.34 -10.59 3.72
CA ASP A 103 5.57 -11.28 3.34
C ASP A 103 6.57 -10.26 2.79
N GLU A 104 7.54 -9.89 3.62
CA GLU A 104 8.58 -8.91 3.29
C GLU A 104 9.39 -9.30 2.06
N SER A 105 9.63 -10.59 1.82
CA SER A 105 10.43 -11.04 0.69
C SER A 105 9.72 -10.78 -0.63
N ARG A 106 8.40 -11.06 -0.67
CA ARG A 106 7.55 -10.84 -1.85
C ARG A 106 7.32 -9.36 -2.11
N VAL A 107 7.07 -8.58 -1.05
CA VAL A 107 6.89 -7.13 -1.15
C VAL A 107 8.20 -6.45 -1.59
N ARG A 108 9.34 -6.85 -1.03
CA ARG A 108 10.65 -6.36 -1.46
C ARG A 108 10.89 -6.65 -2.94
N LYS A 109 10.58 -7.86 -3.40
CA LYS A 109 10.74 -8.25 -4.80
C LYS A 109 9.94 -7.32 -5.73
N VAL A 110 8.64 -7.14 -5.49
CA VAL A 110 7.81 -6.31 -6.38
C VAL A 110 8.16 -4.83 -6.31
N ASN A 111 8.58 -4.32 -5.15
CA ASN A 111 9.06 -2.94 -5.01
C ASN A 111 10.36 -2.72 -5.79
N GLN A 112 11.28 -3.70 -5.79
CA GLN A 112 12.50 -3.64 -6.61
C GLN A 112 12.17 -3.68 -8.10
N GLU A 113 11.20 -4.50 -8.52
CA GLU A 113 10.73 -4.51 -9.91
C GLU A 113 10.16 -3.15 -10.32
N ILE A 114 9.36 -2.50 -9.45
CA ILE A 114 8.87 -1.13 -9.67
C ILE A 114 10.00 -0.12 -9.81
N CYS A 115 10.94 -0.08 -8.86
CA CYS A 115 12.03 0.89 -8.86
C CYS A 115 12.97 0.76 -10.06
N ASN A 116 13.07 -0.45 -10.62
CA ASN A 116 13.95 -0.74 -11.75
C ASN A 116 13.21 -0.89 -13.08
N ILE A 117 11.90 -0.61 -13.15
CA ILE A 117 11.08 -0.91 -14.34
C ILE A 117 11.51 -0.14 -15.60
N LEU A 118 12.18 1.00 -15.42
CA LEU A 118 12.69 1.84 -16.51
C LEU A 118 14.20 1.66 -16.73
N ASN A 119 14.86 0.77 -15.98
CA ASN A 119 16.27 0.46 -16.20
C ASN A 119 16.35 -0.54 -17.35
N ASP A 120 17.15 -0.20 -18.37
CA ASP A 120 17.46 -1.08 -19.51
C ASP A 120 18.33 -2.29 -19.11
#